data_AF-N9Y798-F1
#
_entry.id   AF-N9Y798-F1
#
_cell.length_a   1.000
_cell.length_b   1.000
_cell.length_c   1.000
_cell.angle_alpha   90.00
_cell.angle_beta   90.00
_cell.angle_gamma   90.00
#
_symmetry.space_group_name_H-M   'P 1'
#
loop_
_entity.id
_entity.type
_entity.pdbx_description
1 polymer ?
#
loop_
_entity_poly.entity_id
_entity_poly.type
_entity_poly.pdbx_seq_one_letter_code
_entity_poly.pdbx_strand_id
1 'polypeptide(L)'
;MRFVIVTGLSGAGKTEATRSLEDLGYFCVDNLPPQLIPKFAEACRSSLEKVAIVTDIRGGVFFDDLFESLRYLKNNEIEYEILFLEASDEVLVKRFKEARRSHPLSPKARVLTGITEERHKLREVKDRSDQIIDTSKYKIGDLREKINELFGSNAEPDKELSITVLSFGFKYGIPVDSDLVFDVRFIPNPFYIPELKAFSGNEAPVRDYVMKQEETIGFIERLEEMLKFLIPKYTKEGKRQLIISIGCTGGRHRSVAIANKIYEILEADGYKAGIEHRDVSEDVHRGAKKL
;
A
#
# COMPACT_ATOMS: atom_id res chain seq x y z
N MET A 1 0.61 14.73 17.45
CA MET A 1 0.41 13.27 17.46
C MET A 1 -1.06 12.99 17.19
N ARG A 2 -1.40 12.18 16.19
CA ARG A 2 -2.76 11.73 15.94
C ARG A 2 -2.99 10.41 16.68
N PHE A 3 -3.94 10.41 17.62
CA PHE A 3 -4.20 9.28 18.52
C PHE A 3 -5.60 8.74 18.29
N VAL A 4 -5.70 7.53 17.74
CA VAL A 4 -6.97 6.92 17.34
C VAL A 4 -7.31 5.76 18.24
N ILE A 5 -8.54 5.70 18.74
CA ILE A 5 -9.07 4.57 19.50
C ILE A 5 -10.02 3.82 18.60
N VAL A 6 -9.65 2.60 18.23
CA VAL A 6 -10.45 1.71 17.38
C VAL A 6 -11.25 0.77 18.27
N THR A 7 -12.57 0.80 18.13
CA THR A 7 -13.47 -0.10 18.85
C THR A 7 -14.70 -0.41 18.01
N GLY A 8 -15.66 -1.14 18.58
CA GLY A 8 -16.89 -1.54 17.88
C GLY A 8 -17.24 -3.00 18.07
N LEU A 9 -18.25 -3.45 17.32
CA LEU A 9 -18.81 -4.80 17.47
C LEU A 9 -17.80 -5.89 17.07
N SER A 10 -17.92 -7.06 17.69
CA SER A 10 -17.14 -8.23 17.34
C SER A 10 -17.54 -8.71 15.94
N GLY A 11 -16.57 -8.85 15.04
CA GLY A 11 -16.80 -9.17 13.63
C GLY A 11 -17.10 -7.97 12.73
N ALA A 12 -17.08 -6.73 13.26
CA ALA A 12 -17.31 -5.52 12.47
C ALA A 12 -16.11 -5.06 11.62
N GLY A 13 -14.96 -5.72 11.72
CA GLY A 13 -13.77 -5.42 10.91
C GLY A 13 -12.64 -4.70 11.64
N LYS A 14 -12.63 -4.68 12.98
CA LYS A 14 -11.55 -4.06 13.79
C LYS A 14 -10.15 -4.44 13.32
N THR A 15 -9.89 -5.74 13.14
CA THR A 15 -8.59 -6.24 12.66
C THR A 15 -8.19 -5.67 11.29
N GLU A 16 -9.13 -5.52 10.38
CA GLU A 16 -8.85 -4.98 9.04
C GLU A 16 -8.61 -3.47 9.10
N ALA A 17 -9.36 -2.76 9.95
CA ALA A 17 -9.13 -1.34 10.21
C ALA A 17 -7.75 -1.11 10.84
N THR A 18 -7.34 -1.95 11.80
CA THR A 18 -6.00 -1.89 12.41
C THR A 18 -4.91 -2.09 11.36
N ARG A 19 -5.00 -3.12 10.51
CA ARG A 19 -4.05 -3.34 9.41
C ARG A 19 -3.98 -2.15 8.46
N SER A 20 -5.13 -1.57 8.14
CA SER A 20 -5.20 -0.38 7.29
C SER A 20 -4.54 0.84 7.95
N LEU A 21 -4.63 0.98 9.27
CA LEU A 21 -3.94 2.03 10.03
C LEU A 21 -2.42 1.77 10.11
N GLU A 22 -1.98 0.52 10.32
CA GLU A 22 -0.56 0.15 10.23
C GLU A 22 0.03 0.51 8.86
N ASP A 23 -0.72 0.23 7.80
CA ASP A 23 -0.39 0.60 6.42
C ASP A 23 -0.29 2.12 6.18
N LEU A 24 -0.90 2.93 7.05
CA LEU A 24 -0.84 4.39 7.06
C LEU A 24 0.23 4.94 8.01
N GLY A 25 1.07 4.06 8.58
CA GLY A 25 2.16 4.42 9.48
C GLY A 25 1.73 4.65 10.93
N TYR A 26 0.53 4.22 11.33
CA TYR A 26 0.14 4.26 12.74
C TYR A 26 0.83 3.15 13.52
N PHE A 27 1.39 3.49 14.67
CA PHE A 27 1.80 2.49 15.65
C PHE A 27 0.56 1.90 16.31
N CYS A 28 0.23 0.65 15.95
CA CYS A 28 -0.98 -0.01 16.40
C CYS A 28 -0.73 -0.91 17.62
N VAL A 29 -1.56 -0.77 18.65
CA VAL A 29 -1.55 -1.65 19.82
C VAL A 29 -2.92 -2.32 19.95
N ASP A 30 -2.95 -3.64 19.88
CA ASP A 30 -4.18 -4.42 20.03
C ASP A 30 -4.43 -4.81 21.50
N ASN A 31 -5.71 -4.79 21.89
CA ASN A 31 -6.21 -5.24 23.19
C ASN A 31 -5.52 -4.58 24.40
N LEU A 32 -5.21 -3.27 24.31
CA LEU A 32 -4.66 -2.53 25.44
C LEU A 32 -5.76 -2.29 26.50
N PRO A 33 -5.53 -2.68 27.77
CA PRO A 33 -6.44 -2.35 28.85
C PRO A 33 -6.68 -0.83 28.96
N PRO A 34 -7.92 -0.37 29.11
CA PRO A 34 -8.22 1.06 29.11
C PRO A 34 -7.41 1.87 30.11
N GLN A 35 -7.17 1.33 31.31
CA GLN A 35 -6.40 2.00 32.38
C GLN A 35 -4.94 2.29 32.01
N LEU A 36 -4.41 1.62 30.98
CA LEU A 36 -3.04 1.83 30.49
C LEU A 36 -2.99 2.84 29.32
N ILE A 37 -4.12 3.21 28.73
CA ILE A 37 -4.20 4.19 27.64
C ILE A 37 -3.51 5.51 28.02
N PRO A 38 -3.75 6.10 29.23
CA PRO A 38 -3.11 7.36 29.61
C PRO A 38 -1.58 7.29 29.61
N LYS A 39 -1.02 6.28 30.31
CA LYS A 39 0.43 6.09 30.43
C LYS A 39 1.08 5.84 29.07
N PHE A 40 0.39 5.08 28.22
CA PHE A 40 0.87 4.80 26.87
C PHE A 40 0.87 6.07 26.01
N ALA A 41 -0.21 6.86 26.04
CA ALA A 41 -0.29 8.11 25.30
C ALA A 41 0.80 9.11 25.72
N GLU A 42 1.10 9.20 27.01
CA GLU A 42 2.19 10.04 27.53
C GLU A 42 3.56 9.59 27.03
N ALA A 43 3.84 8.28 27.09
CA ALA A 43 5.12 7.71 26.63
C ALA A 43 5.36 7.93 25.12
N CYS A 44 4.28 7.91 24.34
CA CYS A 44 4.34 8.09 22.89
C CYS A 44 4.36 9.56 22.44
N ARG A 45 3.99 10.51 23.32
CA ARG A 45 3.75 11.92 22.96
C ARG A 45 4.92 12.59 22.22
N SER A 46 6.15 12.23 22.54
CA SER A 46 7.37 12.81 21.95
C SER A 46 8.06 11.93 20.91
N SER A 47 7.63 10.67 20.76
CA SER A 47 8.34 9.66 19.98
C SER A 47 7.56 9.16 18.77
N LEU A 48 6.24 9.28 18.78
CA LEU A 48 5.36 8.78 17.72
C LEU A 48 4.43 9.88 17.22
N GLU A 49 4.32 9.99 15.90
CA GLU A 49 3.42 10.95 15.27
C GLU A 49 1.99 10.42 15.14
N LYS A 50 1.82 9.10 14.96
CA LYS A 50 0.55 8.42 14.73
C LYS A 50 0.44 7.17 15.59
N VAL A 51 -0.62 7.07 16.38
CA VAL A 51 -0.87 5.94 17.30
C VAL A 51 -2.31 5.48 17.13
N ALA A 52 -2.52 4.17 17.06
CA ALA A 52 -3.85 3.58 17.09
C ALA A 52 -3.94 2.52 18.19
N ILE A 53 -4.94 2.61 19.05
CA ILE A 53 -5.20 1.64 20.10
C ILE A 53 -6.50 0.93 19.80
N VAL A 54 -6.44 -0.39 19.64
CA VAL A 54 -7.63 -1.21 19.53
C VAL A 54 -8.06 -1.61 20.92
N THR A 55 -9.24 -1.16 21.33
CA THR A 55 -9.81 -1.52 22.63
C THR A 55 -11.05 -2.37 22.42
N ASP A 56 -11.08 -3.53 23.07
CA ASP A 56 -12.23 -4.41 23.07
C ASP A 56 -12.89 -4.41 24.44
N ILE A 57 -14.01 -3.71 24.54
CA ILE A 57 -14.64 -3.34 25.81
C ILE A 57 -15.57 -4.47 26.28
N ARG A 58 -15.05 -5.70 26.24
CA ARG A 58 -15.80 -6.95 26.52
C ARG A 58 -15.94 -7.17 28.02
N GLY A 59 -16.67 -6.30 28.68
CA GLY A 59 -17.00 -6.43 30.11
C GLY A 59 -17.31 -5.07 30.70
N GLY A 60 -18.50 -4.92 31.30
CA GLY A 60 -19.02 -3.66 31.85
C GLY A 60 -18.02 -2.87 32.70
N VAL A 61 -17.07 -3.57 33.36
CA VAL A 61 -16.02 -2.99 34.20
C VAL A 61 -15.08 -2.05 33.42
N PHE A 62 -14.83 -2.32 32.14
CA PHE A 62 -13.84 -1.58 31.34
C PHE A 62 -14.37 -0.27 30.72
N PHE A 63 -15.69 -0.01 30.79
CA PHE A 63 -16.29 1.19 30.20
C PHE A 63 -15.97 2.45 30.99
N ASP A 64 -16.20 2.39 32.31
CA ASP A 64 -15.90 3.50 33.20
C ASP A 64 -14.41 3.84 33.15
N ASP A 65 -13.56 2.80 33.15
CA ASP A 65 -12.11 2.93 33.00
C ASP A 65 -11.69 3.58 31.67
N LEU A 66 -12.37 3.25 30.57
CA LEU A 66 -12.13 3.89 29.27
C LEU A 66 -12.51 5.37 29.34
N PHE A 67 -13.69 5.71 29.85
CA PHE A 67 -14.11 7.11 29.92
C PHE A 67 -13.30 7.94 30.91
N GLU A 68 -12.81 7.36 32.00
CA GLU A 68 -11.82 7.99 32.88
C GLU A 68 -10.51 8.24 32.14
N SER A 69 -10.03 7.25 31.41
CA SER A 69 -8.80 7.38 30.60
C SER A 69 -8.94 8.45 29.53
N LEU A 70 -10.07 8.50 28.83
CA LEU A 70 -10.38 9.53 27.83
C LEU A 70 -10.47 10.94 28.46
N ARG A 71 -11.09 11.06 29.65
CA ARG A 71 -11.11 12.32 30.40
C ARG A 71 -9.70 12.76 30.78
N TYR A 72 -8.85 11.81 31.21
CA TYR A 72 -7.45 12.09 31.50
C TYR A 72 -6.71 12.62 30.27
N LEU A 73 -6.85 11.96 29.11
CA LEU A 73 -6.21 12.42 27.86
C LEU A 73 -6.61 13.85 27.54
N LYS A 74 -7.91 14.14 27.59
CA LYS A 74 -8.46 15.49 27.32
C LYS A 74 -7.90 16.53 28.30
N ASN A 75 -7.85 16.22 29.59
CA ASN A 75 -7.34 17.13 30.62
C ASN A 75 -5.83 17.39 30.50
N ASN A 76 -5.08 16.50 29.85
CA ASN A 76 -3.64 16.62 29.61
C ASN A 76 -3.32 17.10 28.17
N GLU A 77 -4.29 17.67 27.47
CA GLU A 77 -4.15 18.22 26.13
C GLU A 77 -3.65 17.18 25.09
N ILE A 78 -4.05 15.93 25.26
CA ILE A 78 -3.85 14.87 24.27
C ILE A 78 -5.16 14.72 23.49
N GLU A 79 -5.17 15.21 22.26
CA GLU A 79 -6.28 15.02 21.34
C GLU A 79 -6.38 13.54 20.92
N TYR A 80 -7.61 13.04 20.84
CA TYR A 80 -7.90 11.68 20.40
C TYR A 80 -9.16 11.66 19.52
N GLU A 81 -9.25 10.64 18.68
CA GLU A 81 -10.45 10.33 17.87
C GLU A 81 -10.88 8.88 18.15
N ILE A 82 -12.18 8.64 18.29
CA ILE A 82 -12.77 7.32 18.46
C ILE A 82 -13.38 6.86 17.13
N LEU A 83 -12.84 5.77 16.59
CA LEU A 83 -13.41 5.04 15.47
C LEU A 83 -14.25 3.86 15.98
N PHE A 84 -15.56 3.88 15.69
CA PHE A 84 -16.49 2.81 16.01
C PHE A 84 -16.90 2.04 14.76
N LEU A 85 -16.65 0.73 14.75
CA LEU A 85 -17.03 -0.17 13.67
C LEU A 85 -18.30 -0.95 14.02
N GLU A 86 -19.29 -0.92 13.13
CA GLU A 86 -20.48 -1.74 13.26
C GLU A 86 -20.83 -2.45 11.95
N ALA A 87 -21.75 -3.41 12.04
CA ALA A 87 -22.41 -4.03 10.89
C ALA A 87 -23.76 -4.56 11.35
N SER A 88 -24.67 -4.90 10.44
CA SER A 88 -25.97 -5.47 10.76
C SER A 88 -25.84 -6.85 11.41
N ASP A 89 -26.85 -7.23 12.20
CA ASP A 89 -26.84 -8.50 12.93
C ASP A 89 -26.73 -9.71 11.98
N GLU A 90 -27.40 -9.64 10.82
CA GLU A 90 -27.33 -10.67 9.78
C GLU A 90 -25.90 -10.86 9.26
N VAL A 91 -25.21 -9.75 8.99
CA VAL A 91 -23.82 -9.77 8.48
C VAL A 91 -22.87 -10.29 9.56
N LEU A 92 -23.01 -9.83 10.80
CA LEU A 92 -22.17 -10.29 11.91
C LEU A 92 -22.36 -11.80 12.16
N VAL A 93 -23.60 -12.28 12.20
CA VAL A 93 -23.91 -13.72 12.35
C VAL A 93 -23.27 -14.53 11.21
N LYS A 94 -23.33 -14.03 9.97
CA LYS A 94 -22.69 -14.67 8.82
C LYS A 94 -21.16 -14.75 9.00
N ARG A 95 -20.51 -13.65 9.36
CA ARG A 95 -19.05 -13.58 9.59
C ARG A 95 -18.58 -14.53 10.71
N PHE A 96 -19.33 -14.62 11.81
CA PHE A 96 -19.01 -15.57 12.89
C PHE A 96 -19.11 -17.03 12.45
N LYS A 97 -20.12 -17.37 11.64
CA LYS A 97 -20.28 -18.72 11.08
C LYS A 97 -19.15 -19.06 10.10
N GLU A 98 -18.79 -18.13 9.23
CA GLU A 98 -17.68 -18.29 8.28
C GLU A 98 -16.34 -18.49 8.99
N ALA A 99 -16.08 -17.69 10.03
CA ALA A 99 -14.87 -17.81 10.85
C ALA A 99 -14.89 -19.01 11.81
N ARG A 100 -16.02 -19.73 11.93
CA ARG A 100 -16.25 -20.81 12.91
C ARG A 100 -15.90 -20.41 14.34
N ARG A 101 -16.19 -19.15 14.71
CA ARG A 101 -15.90 -18.59 16.05
C ARG A 101 -17.18 -18.45 16.86
N SER A 102 -17.08 -18.64 18.17
CA SER A 102 -18.14 -18.30 19.12
C SER A 102 -18.09 -16.81 19.46
N HIS A 103 -19.23 -16.25 19.91
CA HIS A 103 -19.28 -14.86 20.34
C HIS A 103 -18.59 -14.70 21.71
N PRO A 104 -17.69 -13.73 21.91
CA PRO A 104 -16.93 -13.57 23.16
C PRO A 104 -17.79 -13.45 24.43
N LEU A 105 -18.87 -12.66 24.37
CA LEU A 105 -19.80 -12.47 25.50
C LEU A 105 -20.76 -13.64 25.72
N SER A 106 -20.90 -14.53 24.74
CA SER A 106 -21.88 -15.62 24.78
C SER A 106 -21.27 -16.90 24.16
N PRO A 107 -20.21 -17.46 24.77
CA PRO A 107 -19.45 -18.58 24.19
C PRO A 107 -20.27 -19.88 24.13
N LYS A 108 -21.29 -20.03 24.98
CA LYS A 108 -22.16 -21.22 25.07
C LYS A 108 -23.59 -20.98 24.54
N ALA A 109 -23.90 -19.79 24.05
CA ALA A 109 -25.24 -19.42 23.59
C ALA A 109 -25.22 -18.93 22.12
N ARG A 110 -26.39 -18.54 21.59
CA ARG A 110 -26.54 -18.11 20.20
C ARG A 110 -25.70 -16.85 19.95
N VAL A 111 -25.02 -16.80 18.80
CA VAL A 111 -24.23 -15.62 18.37
C VAL A 111 -25.06 -14.33 18.40
N LEU A 112 -26.32 -14.40 17.96
CA LEU A 112 -27.24 -13.26 17.97
C LEU A 112 -27.44 -12.69 19.38
N THR A 113 -27.58 -13.54 20.40
CA THR A 113 -27.70 -13.12 21.80
C THR A 113 -26.47 -12.32 22.23
N GLY A 114 -25.27 -12.82 21.89
CA GLY A 114 -24.02 -12.11 22.16
C GLY A 114 -23.94 -10.75 21.46
N ILE A 115 -24.36 -10.67 20.19
CA ILE A 115 -24.39 -9.41 19.42
C ILE A 115 -25.35 -8.40 20.06
N THR A 116 -26.56 -8.82 20.44
CA THR A 116 -27.53 -7.93 21.09
C THR A 116 -27.00 -7.38 22.40
N GLU A 117 -26.37 -8.21 23.23
CA GLU A 117 -25.75 -7.76 24.48
C GLU A 117 -24.57 -6.81 24.24
N GLU A 118 -23.74 -7.10 23.24
CA GLU A 118 -22.59 -6.27 22.89
C GLU A 118 -23.03 -4.88 22.42
N ARG A 119 -24.05 -4.79 21.57
CA ARG A 119 -24.65 -3.52 21.14
C ARG A 119 -25.17 -2.70 22.32
N HIS A 120 -25.87 -3.35 23.24
CA HIS A 120 -26.38 -2.66 24.42
C HIS A 120 -25.24 -2.08 25.27
N LYS A 121 -24.18 -2.87 25.49
CA LYS A 121 -23.01 -2.45 26.27
C LYS A 121 -22.22 -1.33 25.58
N LEU A 122 -22.03 -1.42 24.26
CA LEU A 122 -21.24 -0.47 23.48
C LEU A 122 -22.00 0.81 23.07
N ARG A 123 -23.29 0.94 23.42
CA ARG A 123 -24.12 2.07 23.01
C ARG A 123 -23.52 3.42 23.40
N GLU A 124 -23.07 3.55 24.65
CA GLU A 124 -22.52 4.81 25.14
C GLU A 124 -21.20 5.18 24.45
N VAL A 125 -20.38 4.18 24.10
CA VAL A 125 -19.12 4.40 23.37
C VAL A 125 -19.41 4.82 21.94
N LYS A 126 -20.42 4.21 21.30
CA LYS A 126 -20.90 4.61 19.98
C LYS A 126 -21.40 6.06 19.97
N ASP A 127 -22.21 6.44 20.96
CA ASP A 127 -22.79 7.79 21.04
C ASP A 127 -21.71 8.88 21.22
N ARG A 128 -20.54 8.52 21.75
CA ARG A 128 -19.38 9.41 21.93
C ARG A 128 -18.30 9.26 20.87
N SER A 129 -18.53 8.42 19.86
CA SER A 129 -17.54 8.17 18.81
C SER A 129 -17.51 9.30 17.78
N ASP A 130 -16.30 9.66 17.34
CA ASP A 130 -16.10 10.70 16.34
C ASP A 130 -16.43 10.20 14.94
N GLN A 131 -16.13 8.93 14.66
CA GLN A 131 -16.38 8.28 13.37
C GLN A 131 -17.08 6.93 13.57
N ILE A 132 -18.20 6.74 12.89
CA ILE A 132 -18.92 5.45 12.86
C ILE A 132 -18.88 4.92 11.43
N ILE A 133 -18.40 3.69 11.26
CA ILE A 133 -18.39 3.00 9.96
C ILE A 133 -19.29 1.77 10.04
N ASP A 134 -20.36 1.76 9.23
CA ASP A 134 -21.18 0.58 8.98
C ASP A 134 -20.56 -0.27 7.87
N THR A 135 -19.99 -1.41 8.26
CA THR A 135 -19.33 -2.36 7.36
C THR A 135 -20.27 -3.43 6.80
N SER A 136 -21.60 -3.29 6.96
CA SER A 136 -22.59 -4.26 6.50
C SER A 136 -22.47 -4.60 5.01
N LYS A 137 -22.15 -3.59 4.19
CA LYS A 137 -22.04 -3.72 2.73
C LYS A 137 -20.59 -3.71 2.23
N TYR A 138 -19.62 -3.62 3.14
CA TYR A 138 -18.22 -3.45 2.78
C TYR A 138 -17.57 -4.80 2.50
N LYS A 139 -16.87 -4.87 1.37
CA LYS A 139 -15.78 -5.81 1.17
C LYS A 139 -14.55 -5.33 1.95
N ILE A 140 -13.55 -6.20 2.05
CA ILE A 140 -12.27 -5.91 2.72
C ILE A 140 -11.63 -4.64 2.12
N GLY A 141 -11.57 -4.54 0.79
CA GLY A 141 -11.04 -3.36 0.09
C GLY A 141 -11.78 -2.07 0.40
N ASP A 142 -13.12 -2.11 0.45
CA ASP A 142 -13.96 -0.93 0.72
C ASP A 142 -13.69 -0.34 2.11
N LEU A 143 -13.49 -1.21 3.12
CA LEU A 143 -13.13 -0.77 4.47
C LEU A 143 -11.75 -0.11 4.47
N ARG A 144 -10.77 -0.70 3.78
CA ARG A 144 -9.43 -0.12 3.66
C ARG A 144 -9.45 1.25 3.00
N GLU A 145 -10.19 1.41 1.91
CA GLU A 145 -10.40 2.70 1.26
C GLU A 145 -11.01 3.72 2.23
N LYS A 146 -12.04 3.33 2.99
CA LYS A 146 -12.68 4.24 3.94
C LYS A 146 -11.74 4.66 5.09
N ILE A 147 -10.93 3.75 5.60
CA ILE A 147 -9.90 4.07 6.60
C ILE A 147 -8.84 5.01 6.02
N ASN A 148 -8.43 4.78 4.77
CA ASN A 148 -7.49 5.66 4.07
C ASN A 148 -8.04 7.07 3.84
N GLU A 149 -9.35 7.21 3.59
CA GLU A 149 -10.04 8.49 3.43
C GLU A 149 -10.07 9.29 4.74
N LEU A 150 -10.39 8.62 5.86
CA LEU A 150 -10.57 9.28 7.16
C LEU A 150 -9.25 9.54 7.91
N PHE A 151 -8.34 8.56 7.87
CA PHE A 151 -7.13 8.54 8.70
C PHE A 151 -5.84 8.70 7.90
N GLY A 152 -5.94 8.68 6.57
CA GLY A 152 -4.84 9.04 5.70
C GLY A 152 -4.56 10.53 5.78
N SER A 153 -3.28 10.87 5.75
CA SER A 153 -2.80 12.23 5.59
C SER A 153 -3.24 12.73 4.20
N ASN A 154 -3.95 13.86 4.10
CA ASN A 154 -4.09 14.60 2.84
C ASN A 154 -2.75 15.18 2.34
N ALA A 155 -1.68 15.02 3.13
CA ALA A 155 -0.38 15.64 2.94
C ALA A 155 0.78 14.70 3.33
N GLU A 156 0.77 13.45 2.88
CA GLU A 156 1.99 12.62 2.91
C GLU A 156 2.37 12.09 1.52
N PRO A 157 3.58 12.41 1.03
CA PRO A 157 4.14 11.95 -0.24
C PRO A 157 4.47 10.44 -0.27
N ASP A 158 4.21 9.69 0.80
CA ASP A 158 4.44 8.23 0.86
C ASP A 158 3.30 7.39 0.24
N LYS A 159 2.26 8.03 -0.32
CA LYS A 159 1.25 7.40 -1.17
C LYS A 159 1.55 7.51 -2.67
N GLU A 160 2.73 7.96 -3.06
CA GLU A 160 3.12 7.94 -4.47
C GLU A 160 3.48 6.50 -4.88
N LEU A 161 2.86 6.06 -5.99
CA LEU A 161 3.27 4.84 -6.69
C LEU A 161 4.76 4.94 -6.98
N SER A 162 5.57 4.09 -6.35
CA SER A 162 7.00 4.00 -6.66
C SER A 162 7.16 3.28 -8.00
N ILE A 163 7.72 3.95 -9.00
CA ILE A 163 7.93 3.36 -10.32
C ILE A 163 9.39 2.95 -10.46
N THR A 164 9.67 1.73 -10.90
CA THR A 164 11.03 1.30 -11.27
C THR A 164 11.05 1.01 -12.76
N VAL A 165 11.92 1.71 -13.49
CA VAL A 165 12.21 1.39 -14.90
C VAL A 165 13.44 0.48 -14.94
N LEU A 166 13.23 -0.75 -15.40
CA LEU A 166 14.24 -1.80 -15.39
C LEU A 166 14.64 -2.18 -16.81
N SER A 167 15.92 -2.16 -17.14
CA SER A 167 16.38 -2.73 -18.41
C SER A 167 16.93 -4.14 -18.22
N PHE A 168 16.60 -5.06 -19.14
CA PHE A 168 17.08 -6.43 -19.09
C PHE A 168 17.34 -7.05 -20.48
N GLY A 169 17.99 -8.21 -20.49
CA GLY A 169 18.25 -9.05 -21.64
C GLY A 169 17.38 -10.31 -21.64
N PHE A 170 16.61 -10.56 -22.69
CA PHE A 170 15.79 -11.77 -22.84
C PHE A 170 16.61 -13.06 -22.77
N LYS A 171 17.90 -13.03 -23.14
CA LYS A 171 18.79 -14.20 -23.01
C LYS A 171 19.03 -14.62 -21.55
N TYR A 172 18.71 -13.75 -20.59
CA TYR A 172 18.81 -14.00 -19.15
C TYR A 172 17.43 -14.20 -18.48
N GLY A 173 16.35 -14.23 -19.27
CA GLY A 173 14.97 -14.36 -18.78
C GLY A 173 14.34 -13.04 -18.36
N ILE A 174 13.01 -13.01 -18.31
CA ILE A 174 12.24 -11.84 -17.86
C ILE A 174 12.37 -11.71 -16.33
N PRO A 175 12.59 -10.52 -15.76
CA PRO A 175 12.57 -10.32 -14.32
C PRO A 175 11.22 -10.76 -13.73
N VAL A 176 11.26 -11.59 -12.69
CA VAL A 176 10.06 -12.27 -12.15
C VAL A 176 9.06 -11.32 -11.49
N ASP A 177 9.52 -10.14 -11.13
CA ASP A 177 8.79 -9.05 -10.50
C ASP A 177 8.29 -8.00 -11.50
N SER A 178 8.47 -8.22 -12.81
CA SER A 178 7.99 -7.28 -13.84
C SER A 178 6.46 -7.22 -13.87
N ASP A 179 5.91 -6.00 -13.83
CA ASP A 179 4.49 -5.76 -14.04
C ASP A 179 4.15 -5.50 -15.51
N LEU A 180 4.97 -4.67 -16.16
CA LEU A 180 4.89 -4.35 -17.58
C LEU A 180 6.19 -4.77 -18.25
N VAL A 181 6.11 -5.44 -19.41
CA VAL A 181 7.29 -5.89 -20.16
C VAL A 181 7.18 -5.44 -21.60
N PHE A 182 8.18 -4.70 -22.07
CA PHE A 182 8.24 -4.17 -23.43
C PHE A 182 9.45 -4.72 -24.18
N ASP A 183 9.20 -5.41 -25.29
CA ASP A 183 10.24 -5.96 -26.15
C ASP A 183 10.69 -4.92 -27.18
N VAL A 184 11.95 -4.50 -27.09
CA VAL A 184 12.58 -3.51 -27.98
C VAL A 184 13.58 -4.13 -28.96
N ARG A 185 13.50 -5.45 -29.18
CA ARG A 185 14.40 -6.16 -30.12
C ARG A 185 14.19 -5.77 -31.58
N PHE A 186 13.08 -5.10 -31.92
CA PHE A 186 12.79 -4.60 -33.25
C PHE A 186 13.60 -3.35 -33.64
N ILE A 187 14.14 -2.62 -32.66
CA ILE A 187 14.93 -1.40 -32.92
C ILE A 187 16.29 -1.75 -33.52
N PRO A 188 16.82 -0.97 -34.49
CA PRO A 188 18.13 -1.18 -35.10
C PRO A 188 19.23 -1.48 -34.09
N ASN A 189 19.97 -2.56 -34.31
CA ASN A 189 20.85 -3.13 -33.30
C ASN A 189 22.28 -2.55 -33.37
N PRO A 190 22.72 -1.74 -32.40
CA PRO A 190 24.06 -1.13 -32.40
C PRO A 190 25.19 -2.15 -32.24
N PHE A 191 24.89 -3.39 -31.83
CA PHE A 191 25.89 -4.45 -31.68
C PHE A 191 26.65 -4.77 -32.98
N TYR A 192 26.03 -4.55 -34.14
CA TYR A 192 26.65 -4.81 -35.45
C TYR A 192 27.57 -3.68 -35.92
N ILE A 193 27.63 -2.57 -35.18
CA ILE A 193 28.51 -1.43 -35.48
C ILE A 193 29.74 -1.58 -34.57
N PRO A 194 30.93 -1.91 -35.12
CA PRO A 194 32.13 -2.19 -34.33
C PRO A 194 32.47 -1.12 -33.30
N GLU A 195 32.26 0.15 -33.67
CA GLU A 195 32.54 1.32 -32.86
C GLU A 195 31.56 1.45 -31.67
N LEU A 196 30.33 0.93 -31.79
CA LEU A 196 29.30 1.01 -30.75
C LEU A 196 29.24 -0.22 -29.85
N LYS A 197 29.83 -1.33 -30.30
CA LYS A 197 29.72 -2.64 -29.65
C LYS A 197 30.20 -2.65 -28.20
N ALA A 198 31.29 -1.94 -27.89
CA ALA A 198 31.90 -1.91 -26.56
C ALA A 198 31.12 -1.07 -25.54
N PHE A 199 30.41 -0.05 -26.02
CA PHE A 199 29.61 0.86 -25.20
C PHE A 199 28.31 0.19 -24.73
N SER A 200 27.65 0.77 -23.75
CA SER A 200 26.28 0.43 -23.32
C SER A 200 25.30 1.55 -23.69
N GLY A 201 24.01 1.37 -23.41
CA GLY A 201 23.00 2.41 -23.63
C GLY A 201 23.12 3.63 -22.69
N ASN A 202 24.04 3.59 -21.72
CA ASN A 202 24.35 4.74 -20.87
C ASN A 202 25.28 5.74 -21.55
N GLU A 203 26.11 5.29 -22.48
CA GLU A 203 27.07 6.13 -23.17
C GLU A 203 26.45 6.80 -24.41
N ALA A 204 26.84 8.07 -24.63
CA ALA A 204 26.32 8.90 -25.71
C ALA A 204 26.36 8.25 -27.11
N PRO A 205 27.44 7.55 -27.55
CA PRO A 205 27.48 6.97 -28.88
C PRO A 205 26.33 6.00 -29.17
N VAL A 206 26.00 5.14 -28.21
CA VAL A 206 24.90 4.16 -28.34
C VAL A 206 23.56 4.84 -28.13
N ARG A 207 23.44 5.68 -27.10
CA ARG A 207 22.21 6.41 -26.82
C ARG A 207 21.78 7.23 -28.03
N ASP A 208 22.67 8.04 -28.59
CA ASP A 208 22.37 8.91 -29.71
C ASP A 208 22.08 8.10 -30.99
N TYR A 209 22.74 6.97 -31.19
CA TYR A 209 22.41 6.06 -32.28
C TYR A 209 21.00 5.48 -32.14
N VAL A 210 20.63 5.00 -30.93
CA VAL A 210 19.31 4.41 -30.67
C VAL A 210 18.20 5.46 -30.79
N MET A 211 18.41 6.66 -30.25
CA MET A 211 17.40 7.74 -30.22
C MET A 211 17.15 8.40 -31.58
N LYS A 212 18.04 8.22 -32.57
CA LYS A 212 17.86 8.76 -33.93
C LYS A 212 16.97 7.89 -34.83
N GLN A 213 16.64 6.67 -34.41
CA GLN A 213 15.85 5.75 -35.23
C GLN A 213 14.38 6.14 -35.19
N GLU A 214 13.70 6.14 -36.35
CA GLU A 214 12.28 6.48 -36.44
C GLU A 214 11.41 5.53 -35.60
N GLU A 215 11.77 4.25 -35.57
CA GLU A 215 11.08 3.23 -34.78
C GLU A 215 11.22 3.50 -33.27
N THR A 216 12.37 3.99 -32.83
CA THR A 216 12.60 4.35 -31.42
C THR A 216 11.73 5.53 -31.02
N ILE A 217 11.71 6.59 -31.83
CA ILE A 217 10.92 7.80 -31.55
C ILE A 217 9.44 7.45 -31.46
N GLY A 218 8.90 6.78 -32.47
CA GLY A 218 7.48 6.40 -32.50
C GLY A 218 7.10 5.40 -31.41
N PHE A 219 8.02 4.54 -30.97
CA PHE A 219 7.78 3.64 -29.83
C PHE A 219 7.70 4.40 -28.51
N ILE A 220 8.64 5.32 -28.25
CA ILE A 220 8.69 6.10 -27.01
C ILE A 220 7.43 6.95 -26.86
N GLU A 221 6.98 7.63 -27.90
CA GLU A 221 5.76 8.46 -27.88
C GLU A 221 4.52 7.64 -27.45
N ARG A 222 4.33 6.47 -28.07
CA ARG A 222 3.19 5.58 -27.75
C ARG A 222 3.31 4.97 -26.35
N LEU A 223 4.52 4.63 -25.94
CA LEU A 223 4.76 4.10 -24.61
C LEU A 223 4.48 5.16 -23.54
N GLU A 224 4.91 6.40 -23.77
CA GLU A 224 4.62 7.54 -22.90
C GLU A 224 3.10 7.75 -22.75
N GLU A 225 2.35 7.82 -23.85
CA GLU A 225 0.88 7.97 -23.81
C GLU A 225 0.21 6.83 -23.02
N MET A 226 0.67 5.60 -23.22
CA MET A 226 0.16 4.44 -22.50
C MET A 226 0.49 4.51 -21.00
N LEU A 227 1.71 4.89 -20.62
CA LEU A 227 2.09 5.03 -19.21
C LEU A 227 1.30 6.14 -18.53
N LYS A 228 1.09 7.29 -19.19
CA LYS A 228 0.23 8.38 -18.73
C LYS A 228 -1.21 7.93 -18.47
N PHE A 229 -1.72 6.99 -19.26
CA PHE A 229 -3.04 6.40 -19.04
C PHE A 229 -3.09 5.37 -17.91
N LEU A 230 -2.05 4.52 -17.80
CA LEU A 230 -2.03 3.39 -16.86
C LEU A 230 -1.66 3.79 -15.44
N ILE A 231 -0.66 4.65 -15.25
CA ILE A 231 -0.13 4.99 -13.92
C ILE A 231 -1.23 5.49 -12.97
N PRO A 232 -2.09 6.47 -13.34
CA PRO A 232 -3.16 6.93 -12.45
C PRO A 232 -4.17 5.85 -12.07
N LYS A 233 -4.37 4.84 -12.94
CA LYS A 233 -5.27 3.72 -12.66
C LYS A 233 -4.66 2.74 -11.67
N TYR A 234 -3.36 2.45 -11.79
CA TYR A 234 -2.65 1.66 -10.79
C TYR A 234 -2.65 2.35 -9.42
N THR A 235 -2.42 3.66 -9.39
CA THR A 235 -2.52 4.44 -8.15
C THR A 235 -3.92 4.32 -7.54
N LYS A 236 -4.98 4.45 -8.35
CA LYS A 236 -6.37 4.31 -7.89
C LYS A 236 -6.69 2.91 -7.37
N GLU A 237 -6.13 1.87 -7.96
CA GLU A 237 -6.27 0.48 -7.50
C GLU A 237 -5.49 0.21 -6.18
N GLY A 238 -4.70 1.17 -5.72
CA GLY A 238 -3.91 1.05 -4.49
C GLY A 238 -2.59 0.31 -4.68
N LYS A 239 -2.09 0.21 -5.93
CA LYS A 239 -0.78 -0.35 -6.22
C LYS A 239 0.31 0.57 -5.67
N ARG A 240 1.25 -0.01 -4.91
CA ARG A 240 2.35 0.74 -4.26
C ARG A 240 3.64 0.78 -5.08
N GLN A 241 3.90 -0.24 -5.89
CA GLN A 241 5.08 -0.37 -6.72
C GLN A 241 4.68 -0.77 -8.13
N LEU A 242 5.30 -0.16 -9.15
CA LEU A 242 5.14 -0.52 -10.55
C LEU A 242 6.51 -0.78 -11.19
N ILE A 243 6.75 -1.99 -11.68
CA ILE A 243 8.00 -2.34 -12.37
C ILE A 243 7.77 -2.38 -13.89
N ILE A 244 8.43 -1.46 -14.59
CA ILE A 244 8.38 -1.29 -16.05
C ILE A 244 9.67 -1.85 -16.64
N SER A 245 9.59 -3.04 -17.23
CA SER A 245 10.75 -3.76 -17.75
C SER A 245 10.91 -3.59 -19.26
N ILE A 246 12.03 -3.03 -19.70
CA ILE A 246 12.41 -2.87 -21.10
C ILE A 246 13.43 -3.95 -21.48
N GLY A 247 13.08 -4.80 -22.45
CA GLY A 247 13.87 -5.98 -22.81
C GLY A 247 14.49 -5.89 -24.21
N CYS A 248 15.81 -6.09 -24.31
CA CYS A 248 16.45 -6.40 -25.60
C CYS A 248 17.11 -7.79 -25.54
N THR A 249 17.87 -8.22 -26.55
CA THR A 249 18.48 -9.56 -26.51
C THR A 249 19.48 -9.71 -25.36
N GLY A 250 20.41 -8.76 -25.23
CA GLY A 250 21.55 -8.85 -24.32
C GLY A 250 21.52 -7.94 -23.10
N GLY A 251 20.53 -7.04 -22.99
CA GLY A 251 20.37 -6.17 -21.83
C GLY A 251 21.37 -5.02 -21.70
N ARG A 252 22.13 -4.69 -22.76
CA ARG A 252 23.25 -3.72 -22.70
C ARG A 252 23.03 -2.43 -23.47
N HIS A 253 22.40 -2.49 -24.65
CA HIS A 253 22.34 -1.33 -25.57
C HIS A 253 20.94 -0.72 -25.63
N ARG A 254 20.05 -1.31 -26.44
CA ARG A 254 18.72 -0.78 -26.77
C ARG A 254 17.84 -0.63 -25.54
N SER A 255 17.76 -1.69 -24.72
CA SER A 255 16.93 -1.66 -23.50
C SER A 255 17.40 -0.63 -22.49
N VAL A 256 18.73 -0.50 -22.31
CA VAL A 256 19.33 0.48 -21.39
C VAL A 256 18.99 1.90 -21.87
N ALA A 257 19.24 2.21 -23.15
CA ALA A 257 18.97 3.53 -23.69
C ALA A 257 17.49 3.92 -23.58
N ILE A 258 16.58 2.99 -23.84
CA ILE A 258 15.12 3.24 -23.76
C ILE A 258 14.65 3.34 -22.32
N ALA A 259 15.17 2.49 -21.41
CA ALA A 259 14.88 2.60 -19.99
C ALA A 259 15.28 3.97 -19.43
N ASN A 260 16.47 4.46 -19.77
CA ASN A 260 16.93 5.81 -19.41
C ASN A 260 15.95 6.87 -19.89
N LYS A 261 15.50 6.77 -21.15
CA LYS A 261 14.60 7.77 -21.71
C LYS A 261 13.21 7.77 -21.08
N ILE A 262 12.67 6.58 -20.79
CA ILE A 262 11.38 6.47 -20.10
C ILE A 262 11.47 6.97 -18.65
N TYR A 263 12.57 6.68 -17.97
CA TYR A 263 12.84 7.23 -16.64
C TYR A 263 12.88 8.76 -16.65
N GLU A 264 13.60 9.38 -17.60
CA GLU A 264 13.65 10.85 -17.75
C GLU A 264 12.25 11.47 -17.97
N ILE A 265 11.41 10.81 -18.78
CA ILE A 265 10.04 11.25 -19.03
C ILE A 265 9.20 11.20 -17.75
N LEU A 266 9.31 10.11 -16.99
CA LEU A 266 8.56 9.94 -15.74
C LEU A 266 9.00 10.92 -14.66
N GLU A 267 10.31 11.18 -14.52
CA GLU A 267 10.82 12.22 -13.62
C GLU A 267 10.30 13.61 -14.02
N ALA A 268 10.31 13.94 -15.31
CA ALA A 268 9.83 15.22 -15.82
C ALA A 268 8.32 15.43 -15.60
N ASP A 269 7.54 14.35 -15.66
CA ASP A 269 6.10 14.34 -15.34
C ASP A 269 5.81 14.39 -13.83
N GLY A 270 6.85 14.39 -12.97
CA GLY A 270 6.74 14.50 -11.52
C GLY A 270 6.49 13.18 -10.79
N TYR A 271 6.70 12.03 -11.45
CA TYR A 271 6.60 10.74 -10.77
C TYR A 271 7.87 10.39 -10.01
N LYS A 272 7.69 9.75 -8.83
CA LYS A 272 8.79 9.13 -8.08
C LYS A 272 9.26 7.84 -8.78
N ALA A 273 10.16 8.01 -9.74
CA ALA A 273 10.75 6.93 -10.51
C ALA A 273 12.18 6.59 -10.02
N GLY A 274 12.56 5.31 -10.14
CA GLY A 274 13.92 4.82 -10.04
C GLY A 274 14.31 4.08 -11.31
N ILE A 275 15.60 3.92 -11.56
CA ILE A 275 16.13 3.20 -12.72
C ILE A 275 17.12 2.11 -12.31
N GLU A 276 17.03 0.96 -12.97
CA GLU A 276 17.93 -0.16 -12.76
C GLU A 276 18.28 -0.85 -14.08
N HIS A 277 19.51 -1.33 -14.19
CA HIS A 277 20.00 -2.06 -15.36
C HIS A 277 20.55 -3.42 -14.97
N ARG A 278 19.68 -4.45 -14.96
CA ARG A 278 19.99 -5.78 -14.43
C ARG A 278 21.20 -6.44 -15.08
N ASP A 279 21.28 -6.34 -16.42
CA ASP A 279 22.22 -7.13 -17.22
C ASP A 279 23.29 -6.27 -17.93
N VAL A 280 23.40 -4.98 -17.62
CA VAL A 280 24.28 -4.04 -18.38
C VAL A 280 25.77 -4.39 -18.26
N SER A 281 26.16 -4.93 -17.10
CA SER A 281 27.51 -5.37 -16.79
C SER A 281 27.80 -6.81 -17.20
N GLU A 282 26.80 -7.55 -17.68
CA GLU A 282 27.02 -8.95 -18.08
C GLU A 282 27.88 -9.06 -19.34
N ASP A 283 28.71 -10.09 -19.38
CA ASP A 283 29.64 -10.32 -20.48
C ASP A 283 28.86 -10.61 -21.78
N VAL A 284 29.23 -9.89 -22.83
CA VAL A 284 28.62 -9.97 -24.16
C VAL A 284 28.81 -11.37 -24.76
N HIS A 285 29.86 -12.08 -24.34
CA HIS A 285 30.23 -13.42 -24.78
C HIS A 285 29.64 -14.56 -23.95
N ARG A 286 28.94 -14.26 -22.84
CA ARG A 286 28.30 -15.30 -22.03
C ARG A 286 27.15 -15.93 -22.83
N GLY A 287 27.37 -17.16 -23.27
CA GLY A 287 26.38 -17.95 -24.01
C GLY A 287 25.09 -18.10 -23.20
N ALA A 288 23.95 -18.03 -23.89
CA ALA A 288 22.65 -18.22 -23.25
C ALA A 288 22.60 -19.62 -22.62
N LYS A 289 22.31 -19.70 -21.31
CA LYS A 289 21.76 -20.94 -20.76
C LYS A 289 20.40 -21.11 -21.43
N LYS A 290 20.29 -22.12 -22.31
CA LYS A 290 19.00 -22.54 -22.87
C LYS A 290 18.07 -22.81 -21.68
N LEU A 291 16.94 -22.10 -21.66
CA LEU A 291 15.78 -22.43 -20.84
C LEU A 291 15.30 -23.85 -21.18
#